data_AF-A0A9W4XHC5-F1
#
_entry.id   AF-A0A9W4XHC5-F1
#
_cell.length_a   1.000
_cell.length_b   1.000
_cell.length_c   1.000
_cell.angle_alpha   90.00
_cell.angle_beta   90.00
_cell.angle_gamma   90.00
#
_symmetry.space_group_name_H-M   'P 1'
#
loop_
_entity.id
_entity.type
_entity.pdbx_description
1 polymer ?
#
loop_
_entity_poly.entity_id
_entity_poly.type
_entity_poly.pdbx_seq_one_letter_code
_entity_poly.pdbx_strand_id
1 'polypeptide(L)'
;MESLIDTFVSSSTYNSLPHIQDVSDAPKTHIQDLEDLRALLVKHKVPRDISIRSIHKHFDTFDDEVMVFQNVALPAYGTVQIMKPTESPNYQAYECGNHDLPNIKALEPFLGEFCQMVTKRGLQRMSGLKIKQRDVLDKGSWTGFEFHEKRSTMML
;
A
#
# COMPACT_ATOMS: atom_id res chain seq x y z
N MET A 1 -24.29 19.97 2.89
CA MET A 1 -23.62 18.80 2.29
C MET A 1 -22.17 19.21 2.17
N GLU A 2 -21.37 18.97 3.23
CA GLU A 2 -19.96 19.37 3.26
C GLU A 2 -19.19 18.54 2.23
N SER A 3 -18.46 19.22 1.33
CA SER A 3 -17.58 18.56 0.37
C SER A 3 -16.41 17.95 1.14
N LEU A 4 -16.43 16.62 1.27
CA LEU A 4 -15.40 15.83 1.95
C LEU A 4 -14.13 15.66 1.09
N ILE A 5 -13.75 16.69 0.34
CA ILE A 5 -12.64 16.65 -0.63
C ILE A 5 -11.87 17.97 -0.44
N ASP A 6 -10.60 17.86 -0.03
CA ASP A 6 -9.55 18.91 0.02
C ASP A 6 -8.90 19.20 1.37
N THR A 7 -9.19 18.43 2.44
CA THR A 7 -8.30 18.46 3.62
C THR A 7 -7.26 17.36 3.48
N PHE A 8 -6.00 17.76 3.27
CA PHE A 8 -4.86 16.84 3.37
C PHE A 8 -4.94 16.09 4.70
N VAL A 9 -4.80 14.77 4.66
CA VAL A 9 -4.71 13.95 5.87
C VAL A 9 -3.45 14.36 6.63
N SER A 10 -3.63 14.76 7.89
CA SER A 10 -2.52 15.23 8.74
C SER A 10 -1.46 14.16 8.96
N SER A 11 -0.22 14.58 9.18
CA SER A 11 0.86 13.67 9.59
C SER A 11 0.49 12.88 10.85
N SER A 12 -0.25 13.49 11.78
CA SER A 12 -0.75 12.82 12.99
C SER A 12 -1.69 11.65 12.69
N THR A 13 -2.54 11.78 11.67
CA THR A 13 -3.42 10.69 11.24
C THR A 13 -2.60 9.56 10.62
N TYR A 14 -1.62 9.90 9.77
CA TYR A 14 -0.70 8.91 9.21
C TYR A 14 0.13 8.21 10.29
N ASN A 15 0.69 8.96 11.23
CA ASN A 15 1.53 8.44 12.30
C ASN A 15 0.74 7.56 13.30
N SER A 16 -0.60 7.60 13.27
CA SER A 16 -1.46 6.69 14.04
C SER A 16 -1.59 5.29 13.42
N LEU A 17 -1.15 5.09 12.17
CA LEU A 17 -1.14 3.79 11.53
C LEU A 17 -0.18 2.82 12.25
N PRO A 18 -0.49 1.51 12.25
CA PRO A 18 0.43 0.52 12.78
C PRO A 18 1.71 0.46 11.94
N HIS A 19 2.82 0.18 12.61
CA HIS A 19 4.10 -0.01 11.96
C HIS A 19 4.12 -1.32 11.17
N ILE A 20 4.86 -1.41 10.07
CA ILE A 20 4.90 -2.62 9.23
C ILE A 20 5.27 -3.88 10.03
N GLN A 21 6.16 -3.74 11.01
CA GLN A 21 6.59 -4.84 11.87
C GLN A 21 5.43 -5.38 12.73
N ASP A 22 4.55 -4.49 13.22
CA ASP A 22 3.38 -4.85 14.04
C ASP A 22 2.34 -5.69 13.27
N VAL A 23 2.36 -5.59 11.93
CA VAL A 23 1.39 -6.25 11.03
C VAL A 23 2.04 -7.29 10.12
N SER A 24 3.29 -7.65 10.38
CA SER A 24 4.08 -8.56 9.54
C SER A 24 3.47 -9.96 9.40
N ASP A 25 2.74 -10.42 10.42
CA ASP A 25 2.03 -11.71 10.40
C ASP A 25 0.59 -11.64 9.84
N ALA A 26 0.07 -10.44 9.55
CA ALA A 26 -1.30 -10.27 9.04
C ALA A 26 -1.59 -11.13 7.79
N PRO A 27 -0.67 -11.30 6.81
CA PRO A 27 -0.92 -12.16 5.66
C PRO A 27 -1.09 -13.64 6.01
N LYS A 28 -0.42 -14.13 7.07
CA LYS A 28 -0.55 -15.52 7.54
C LYS A 28 -1.86 -15.71 8.29
N THR A 29 -2.19 -14.78 9.18
CA THR A 29 -3.42 -14.81 9.98
C THR A 29 -4.68 -14.76 9.14
N HIS A 30 -4.63 -14.06 8.00
CA HIS A 30 -5.79 -13.82 7.12
C HIS A 30 -5.67 -14.51 5.75
N ILE A 31 -4.99 -15.66 5.69
CA ILE A 31 -4.72 -16.33 4.41
C ILE A 31 -6.00 -16.64 3.61
N GLN A 32 -7.05 -17.13 4.27
CA GLN A 32 -8.32 -17.45 3.61
C GLN A 32 -9.02 -16.20 3.08
N ASP A 33 -9.05 -15.12 3.86
CA ASP A 33 -9.63 -13.84 3.42
C ASP A 33 -8.86 -13.30 2.21
N LEU A 34 -7.54 -13.41 2.22
CA LEU A 34 -6.71 -13.01 1.08
C LEU A 34 -6.98 -13.87 -0.16
N GLU A 35 -7.23 -15.17 -0.02
CA GLU A 35 -7.60 -16.03 -1.14
C GLU A 35 -8.97 -15.66 -1.72
N ASP A 36 -9.96 -15.38 -0.87
CA ASP A 36 -11.27 -14.94 -1.31
C ASP A 36 -11.22 -13.56 -1.99
N LEU A 37 -10.43 -12.62 -1.45
CA LEU A 37 -10.18 -11.31 -2.07
C LEU A 37 -9.49 -11.45 -3.44
N ARG A 38 -8.55 -12.38 -3.57
CA ARG A 38 -7.92 -12.69 -4.88
C ARG A 38 -8.91 -13.32 -5.85
N ALA A 39 -9.83 -14.16 -5.37
CA ALA A 39 -10.88 -14.73 -6.21
C ALA A 39 -11.79 -13.63 -6.78
N LEU A 40 -12.08 -12.57 -6.02
CA LEU A 40 -12.81 -11.40 -6.54
C LEU A 40 -12.03 -10.69 -7.66
N LEU A 41 -10.71 -10.51 -7.51
CA LEU A 41 -9.89 -9.91 -8.58
C LEU A 41 -9.98 -10.73 -9.89
N VAL A 42 -10.01 -12.06 -9.79
CA VAL A 42 -10.15 -12.96 -10.95
C VAL A 42 -11.56 -12.88 -11.53
N LYS A 43 -12.59 -12.95 -10.68
CA LYS A 43 -14.01 -12.89 -11.08
C LYS A 43 -14.31 -11.63 -11.91
N HIS A 44 -13.82 -10.48 -11.46
CA HIS A 44 -14.07 -9.19 -12.12
C HIS A 44 -13.04 -8.85 -13.20
N LYS A 45 -12.14 -9.78 -13.54
CA LYS A 45 -11.09 -9.58 -14.57
C LYS A 45 -10.27 -8.31 -14.31
N VAL A 46 -9.98 -8.03 -13.03
CA VAL A 46 -9.14 -6.90 -12.65
C VAL A 46 -7.75 -7.09 -13.31
N PRO A 47 -7.23 -6.07 -14.01
CA PRO A 47 -5.90 -6.13 -14.60
C PRO A 47 -4.80 -6.54 -13.60
N ARG A 48 -3.81 -7.31 -14.06
CA ARG A 48 -2.77 -7.92 -13.21
C ARG A 48 -1.79 -6.90 -12.62
N ASP A 49 -1.64 -5.76 -13.27
CA ASP A 49 -0.85 -4.61 -12.84
C ASP A 49 -1.51 -3.86 -11.67
N ILE A 50 -2.79 -4.14 -11.36
CA ILE A 50 -3.47 -3.55 -10.22
C ILE A 50 -3.21 -4.38 -8.96
N SER A 51 -2.76 -3.68 -7.91
CA SER A 51 -2.65 -4.24 -6.57
C SER A 51 -3.33 -3.34 -5.56
N ILE A 52 -3.93 -3.95 -4.54
CA ILE A 52 -4.55 -3.26 -3.41
C ILE A 52 -3.67 -3.49 -2.19
N ARG A 53 -3.35 -2.42 -1.48
CA ARG A 53 -2.54 -2.47 -0.26
C ARG A 53 -3.29 -1.78 0.87
N SER A 54 -3.45 -2.47 1.98
CA SER A 54 -3.86 -1.82 3.23
C SER A 54 -2.70 -0.98 3.74
N ILE A 55 -2.97 0.30 3.97
CA ILE A 55 -1.93 1.25 4.36
C ILE A 55 -1.39 0.86 5.74
N HIS A 56 -0.10 1.03 5.91
CA HIS A 56 0.66 0.90 7.15
C HIS A 56 1.81 1.91 7.07
N LYS A 57 2.46 2.19 8.21
CA LYS A 57 3.62 3.08 8.22
C LYS A 57 4.94 2.32 8.31
N HIS A 58 5.97 2.91 7.73
CA HIS A 58 7.37 2.51 7.91
C HIS A 58 8.13 3.49 8.81
N PHE A 59 7.81 4.78 8.70
CA PHE A 59 8.35 5.83 9.57
C PHE A 59 7.28 6.88 9.80
N ASP A 60 7.37 7.61 10.91
CA ASP A 60 6.55 8.81 11.08
C ASP A 60 6.94 9.87 10.04
N THR A 61 5.98 10.72 9.70
CA THR A 61 6.13 11.87 8.79
C THR A 61 5.86 13.18 9.54
N PHE A 62 6.40 14.28 9.04
CA PHE A 62 5.96 15.65 9.37
C PHE A 62 4.89 16.14 8.39
N ASP A 63 4.21 17.25 8.69
CA ASP A 63 3.06 17.73 7.88
C ASP A 63 3.42 18.10 6.43
N ASP A 64 4.69 18.38 6.15
CA ASP A 64 5.23 18.68 4.83
C ASP A 64 5.91 17.47 4.16
N GLU A 65 5.92 16.30 4.81
CA GLU A 65 6.56 15.09 4.30
C GLU A 65 5.55 14.05 3.80
N VAL A 66 5.96 13.31 2.76
CA VAL A 66 5.25 12.13 2.26
C VAL A 66 6.18 10.94 2.12
N MET A 67 5.64 9.73 2.19
CA MET A 67 6.40 8.52 1.89
C MET A 67 6.52 8.32 0.38
N VAL A 68 7.75 8.37 -0.13
CA VAL A 68 8.02 8.15 -1.56
C VAL A 68 8.81 6.88 -1.80
N PHE A 69 8.54 6.22 -2.92
CA PHE A 69 9.42 5.20 -3.47
C PHE A 69 10.51 5.87 -4.32
N GLN A 70 11.76 5.53 -4.06
CA GLN A 70 12.91 6.04 -4.81
C GLN A 70 13.81 4.89 -5.22
N ASN A 71 14.26 4.90 -6.48
CA ASN A 71 15.28 3.97 -6.95
C ASN A 71 16.67 4.57 -6.65
N VAL A 72 17.52 3.81 -5.97
CA VAL A 72 18.89 4.22 -5.62
C VAL A 72 19.87 3.21 -6.20
N ALA A 73 20.90 3.70 -6.88
CA ALA A 73 21.98 2.87 -7.38
C ALA A 73 22.98 2.58 -6.25
N LEU A 74 23.16 1.31 -5.93
CA LEU A 74 24.17 0.83 -4.98
C LEU A 74 25.32 0.15 -5.75
N PRO A 75 26.58 0.53 -5.51
CA PRO A 75 27.72 0.00 -6.27
C PRO A 75 27.83 -1.53 -6.32
N ALA A 76 27.41 -2.22 -5.26
CA ALA A 76 27.51 -3.69 -5.15
C ALA A 76 26.21 -4.45 -5.45
N TYR A 77 25.06 -3.76 -5.51
CA TYR A 77 23.74 -4.41 -5.55
C TYR A 77 22.85 -3.92 -6.70
N GLY A 78 23.37 -3.04 -7.57
CA GLY A 78 22.60 -2.46 -8.66
C GLY A 78 21.56 -1.45 -8.14
N THR A 79 20.46 -1.30 -8.88
CA THR A 79 19.37 -0.40 -8.49
C THR A 79 18.44 -1.10 -7.49
N VAL A 80 18.36 -0.55 -6.28
CA VAL A 80 17.40 -0.99 -5.27
C VAL A 80 16.31 0.06 -5.09
N GLN A 81 15.12 -0.37 -4.70
CA GLN A 81 14.04 0.54 -4.35
C GLN A 81 14.06 0.79 -2.84
N ILE A 82 14.00 2.06 -2.44
CA ILE A 82 13.84 2.48 -1.06
C ILE A 82 12.51 3.21 -0.87
N MET A 83 12.00 3.20 0.36
CA MET A 83 10.90 4.03 0.81
C MET A 83 11.36 4.94 1.94
N LYS A 84 11.12 6.25 1.83
CA LYS A 84 11.51 7.24 2.86
C LYS A 84 10.56 8.44 2.90
N PRO A 85 10.42 9.13 4.05
CA PRO A 85 9.81 10.45 4.11
C PRO A 85 10.61 11.44 3.26
N THR A 86 9.91 12.29 2.51
CA THR A 86 10.48 13.37 1.69
C THR A 86 9.51 14.54 1.66
N GLU A 87 10.03 15.76 1.74
CA GLU A 87 9.21 16.97 1.61
C GLU A 87 8.47 16.99 0.26
N SER A 88 7.16 17.19 0.30
CA SER A 88 6.34 17.29 -0.91
C SER A 88 5.12 18.18 -0.68
N PRO A 89 5.03 19.33 -1.37
CA PRO A 89 3.86 20.20 -1.25
C PRO A 89 2.63 19.70 -2.04
N ASN A 90 2.80 18.67 -2.88
CA ASN A 90 1.81 18.30 -3.91
C ASN A 90 1.12 16.96 -3.68
N TYR A 91 1.53 16.20 -2.66
CA TYR A 91 1.03 14.85 -2.43
C TYR A 91 0.69 14.65 -0.96
N GLN A 92 -0.25 13.76 -0.69
CA GLN A 92 -0.48 13.21 0.65
C GLN A 92 0.40 11.97 0.89
N ALA A 93 0.67 11.64 2.15
CA ALA A 93 1.42 10.43 2.52
C ALA A 93 0.82 9.11 1.98
N TYR A 94 -0.44 9.14 1.52
CA TYR A 94 -1.19 8.02 0.96
C TYR A 94 -1.26 8.02 -0.57
N GLU A 95 -0.80 9.09 -1.22
CA GLU A 95 -0.91 9.28 -2.65
C GLU A 95 0.44 9.00 -3.32
N CYS A 96 0.45 8.01 -4.22
CA CYS A 96 1.57 7.76 -5.12
C CYS A 96 0.97 7.45 -6.49
N GLY A 97 1.30 8.25 -7.50
CA GLY A 97 0.77 8.09 -8.85
C GLY A 97 1.87 7.82 -9.86
N ASN A 98 1.64 6.85 -10.75
CA ASN A 98 2.27 6.83 -12.06
C ASN A 98 1.39 7.62 -13.04
N HIS A 99 1.97 8.21 -14.08
CA HIS A 99 1.25 9.11 -14.99
C HIS A 99 0.08 8.45 -15.76
N ASP A 100 0.09 7.13 -15.93
CA ASP A 100 -0.96 6.38 -16.63
C ASP A 100 -1.81 5.57 -15.62
N LEU A 101 -2.93 6.14 -15.16
CA LEU A 101 -3.87 5.44 -14.29
C LEU A 101 -4.88 4.62 -15.12
N PRO A 102 -5.13 3.34 -14.79
CA PRO A 102 -6.19 2.58 -15.43
C PRO A 102 -7.55 3.21 -15.13
N ASN A 103 -8.51 3.10 -16.06
CA ASN A 103 -9.85 3.61 -15.85
C ASN A 103 -10.56 2.87 -14.70
N ILE A 104 -10.60 3.50 -13.54
CA ILE A 104 -11.18 2.94 -12.31
C ILE A 104 -12.70 2.74 -12.43
N LYS A 105 -13.40 3.47 -13.31
CA LYS A 105 -14.86 3.30 -13.49
C LYS A 105 -15.22 1.90 -13.96
N ALA A 106 -14.36 1.28 -14.77
CA ALA A 106 -14.56 -0.10 -15.22
C ALA A 106 -14.48 -1.13 -14.07
N LEU A 107 -13.95 -0.72 -12.90
CA LEU A 107 -13.81 -1.53 -11.70
C LEU A 107 -14.94 -1.31 -10.69
N GLU A 108 -15.93 -0.46 -10.96
CA GLU A 108 -17.04 -0.21 -10.01
C GLU A 108 -17.74 -1.48 -9.50
N PRO A 109 -18.07 -2.48 -10.34
CA PRO A 109 -18.65 -3.73 -9.85
C PRO A 109 -17.72 -4.50 -8.89
N PHE A 110 -16.43 -4.50 -9.20
CA PHE A 110 -15.41 -5.07 -8.34
C PHE A 110 -15.33 -4.32 -7.00
N LEU A 111 -15.25 -2.98 -7.04
CA LEU A 111 -15.14 -2.14 -5.84
C LEU A 111 -16.34 -2.34 -4.92
N GLY A 112 -17.55 -2.47 -5.47
CA GLY A 112 -18.76 -2.74 -4.68
C GLY A 112 -18.68 -4.06 -3.90
N GLU A 113 -18.38 -5.17 -4.58
CA GLU A 113 -18.25 -6.48 -3.93
C GLU A 113 -17.05 -6.54 -2.97
N PHE A 114 -15.93 -5.93 -3.36
CA PHE A 114 -14.72 -5.85 -2.55
C PHE A 114 -14.99 -5.12 -1.23
N CYS A 115 -15.57 -3.91 -1.29
CA CYS A 115 -15.92 -3.14 -0.11
C CYS A 115 -16.91 -3.89 0.78
N GLN A 116 -17.92 -4.54 0.19
CA GLN A 116 -18.88 -5.34 0.96
C GLN A 116 -18.19 -6.48 1.72
N MET A 117 -17.27 -7.20 1.08
CA MET A 117 -16.55 -8.30 1.72
C MET A 117 -15.59 -7.81 2.80
N VAL A 118 -14.84 -6.74 2.51
CA VAL A 118 -13.95 -6.09 3.47
C VAL A 118 -14.72 -5.68 4.73
N THR A 119 -15.84 -4.96 4.59
CA THR A 119 -16.64 -4.52 5.73
C THR A 119 -17.27 -5.67 6.50
N LYS A 120 -17.87 -6.66 5.80
CA LYS A 120 -18.53 -7.80 6.46
C LYS A 120 -17.58 -8.65 7.30
N ARG A 121 -16.32 -8.76 6.88
CA ARG A 121 -15.30 -9.57 7.55
C ARG A 121 -14.37 -8.76 8.45
N GLY A 122 -14.58 -7.44 8.56
CA GLY A 122 -13.77 -6.56 9.41
C GLY A 122 -12.36 -6.29 8.88
N LEU A 123 -12.10 -6.56 7.59
CA LEU A 123 -10.76 -6.46 6.98
C LEU A 123 -10.26 -5.01 6.85
N GLN A 124 -11.17 -4.02 6.94
CA GLN A 124 -10.82 -2.60 6.89
C GLN A 124 -9.94 -2.15 8.08
N ARG A 125 -9.92 -2.93 9.16
CA ARG A 125 -9.07 -2.67 10.33
C ARG A 125 -7.68 -3.31 10.20
N MET A 126 -7.44 -4.05 9.12
CA MET A 126 -6.26 -4.86 8.94
C MET A 126 -5.30 -4.12 8.02
N SER A 127 -4.21 -3.64 8.62
CA SER A 127 -3.12 -2.96 7.92
C SER A 127 -2.08 -3.97 7.42
N GLY A 128 -1.21 -3.57 6.49
CA GLY A 128 -0.12 -4.44 6.03
C GLY A 128 -0.50 -5.52 5.02
N LEU A 129 -1.78 -5.64 4.64
CA LEU A 129 -2.19 -6.59 3.60
C LEU A 129 -1.83 -6.09 2.21
N LYS A 130 -1.38 -7.01 1.35
CA LYS A 130 -1.20 -6.80 -0.08
C LYS A 130 -1.99 -7.85 -0.86
N ILE A 131 -2.89 -7.38 -1.71
CA ILE A 131 -3.77 -8.19 -2.53
C ILE A 131 -3.44 -7.88 -3.99
N LYS A 132 -3.13 -8.91 -4.77
CA LYS A 132 -2.94 -8.85 -6.22
C LYS A 132 -3.32 -10.20 -6.82
N GLN A 133 -3.65 -10.23 -8.11
CA GLN A 133 -3.69 -11.52 -8.82
C GLN A 133 -2.30 -12.17 -8.70
N ARG A 134 -2.24 -13.46 -8.37
CA ARG A 134 -0.96 -14.20 -8.31
C ARG A 134 -0.33 -14.19 -9.70
N ASP A 135 0.89 -13.68 -9.83
CA ASP A 135 1.74 -13.95 -10.98
C ASP A 135 2.63 -15.18 -10.70
N VAL A 136 3.03 -15.89 -11.76
CA VAL A 136 4.02 -16.98 -11.72
C VAL A 136 5.39 -16.48 -11.20
N LEU A 137 5.60 -15.17 -11.16
CA LEU A 137 6.82 -14.48 -10.73
C LEU A 137 6.71 -13.82 -9.34
N ASP A 138 5.72 -14.18 -8.52
CA ASP A 138 5.68 -13.83 -7.09
C ASP A 138 6.78 -14.57 -6.30
N LYS A 139 8.04 -14.31 -6.67
CA LYS A 139 9.20 -14.62 -5.85
C LYS A 139 9.24 -13.60 -4.72
N GLY A 140 8.64 -13.98 -3.58
CA GLY A 140 8.88 -13.36 -2.28
C GLY A 140 7.91 -12.25 -1.88
N SER A 141 7.48 -12.30 -0.62
CA SER A 141 7.17 -11.08 0.11
C SER A 141 8.40 -10.17 0.03
N TRP A 142 8.21 -8.91 -0.33
CA TRP A 142 9.28 -7.91 -0.23
C TRP A 142 9.88 -7.99 1.18
N THR A 143 11.19 -8.22 1.28
CA THR A 143 11.86 -8.17 2.58
C THR A 143 12.28 -6.73 2.81
N GLY A 144 11.57 -6.05 3.70
CA GLY A 144 11.90 -4.69 4.11
C GLY A 144 13.04 -4.68 5.12
N PHE A 145 14.08 -3.88 4.87
CA PHE A 145 15.16 -3.62 5.83
C PHE A 145 15.14 -2.14 6.22
N GLU A 146 14.91 -1.85 7.50
CA GLU A 146 14.76 -0.49 8.00
C GLU A 146 16.06 0.11 8.53
N PHE A 147 16.48 1.21 7.90
CA PHE A 147 17.63 2.02 8.29
C PHE A 147 17.13 3.25 9.04
N HIS A 148 17.00 3.11 10.35
CA HIS A 148 16.37 4.12 11.21
C HIS A 148 17.10 5.46 11.17
N GLU A 149 18.44 5.46 11.14
CA GLU A 149 19.27 6.68 11.02
C GLU A 149 18.96 7.51 9.78
N LYS A 150 18.46 6.86 8.73
CA LYS A 150 18.12 7.51 7.45
C LYS A 150 16.61 7.61 7.21
N ARG A 151 15.78 7.17 8.17
CA ARG A 151 14.32 7.04 8.03
C ARG A 151 13.97 6.40 6.68
N SER A 152 14.63 5.29 6.34
CA SER A 152 14.50 4.65 5.03
C SER A 152 14.35 3.14 5.15
N THR A 153 13.42 2.58 4.39
CA THR A 153 13.26 1.12 4.24
C THR A 153 13.76 0.71 2.88
N MET A 154 14.71 -0.22 2.81
CA MET A 154 15.11 -0.86 1.57
C MET A 154 14.16 -2.03 1.28
N MET A 155 13.66 -2.08 0.05
CA MET A 155 12.72 -3.08 -0.41
C MET A 155 13.47 -4.05 -1.33
N LEU A 156 13.72 -5.28 -0.85
CA LEU A 156 14.41 -6.36 -1.57
C LEU A 156 13.47 -7.50 -1.97
#